data_AF-A0A8T5FX75-F1
#
_entry.id   AF-A0A8T5FX75-F1
#
_cell.length_a   1.000
_cell.length_b   1.000
_cell.length_c   1.000
_cell.angle_alpha   90.00
_cell.angle_beta   90.00
_cell.angle_gamma   90.00
#
_symmetry.space_group_name_H-M   'P 1'
#
loop_
_entity.id
_entity.type
_entity.pdbx_description
1 polymer ?
#
loop_
_entity_poly.entity_id
_entity_poly.type
_entity_poly.pdbx_seq_one_letter_code
_entity_poly.pdbx_strand_id
1 'polypeptide(L)'
;MIEIKTNNQNSDTHFSNNENKTILERAFFGKNNCLKISLNKNKDCYFQFGMKKESSWQWKNVKFSDIELGQLYKFIQKSNYENNNSNNNSISFYHKYNDKSTQIWVNRYNDNIIIKTNDISKSLSEGEQMVLSILIERIILQKSFVW
;
A
#
# COMPACT_ATOMS: atom_id res chain seq x y z
N MET A 1 14.65 47.83 32.66
CA MET A 1 13.32 47.45 32.14
C MET A 1 13.56 46.29 31.19
N ILE A 2 13.15 45.07 31.57
CA ILE A 2 13.49 43.84 30.84
C ILE A 2 12.26 43.40 30.06
N GLU A 3 12.33 43.39 28.73
CA GLU A 3 11.29 42.86 27.86
C GLU A 3 11.39 41.33 27.75
N ILE A 4 10.35 40.64 28.20
CA ILE A 4 10.17 39.20 28.04
C ILE A 4 9.44 38.99 26.72
N LYS A 5 10.11 38.40 25.72
CA LYS A 5 9.47 37.91 24.49
C LYS A 5 8.81 36.55 24.78
N THR A 6 7.49 36.51 24.76
CA THR A 6 6.71 35.26 24.77
C THR A 6 6.75 34.64 23.37
N ASN A 7 7.41 33.48 23.26
CA ASN A 7 7.36 32.64 22.07
C ASN A 7 6.00 31.93 22.01
N ASN A 8 5.18 32.31 21.03
CA ASN A 8 4.04 31.53 20.57
C ASN A 8 4.57 30.29 19.81
N GLN A 9 4.64 29.15 20.49
CA GLN A 9 4.76 27.86 19.82
C GLN A 9 3.38 27.45 19.30
N ASN A 10 3.22 27.56 17.99
CA ASN A 10 2.07 27.05 17.25
C ASN A 10 2.05 25.51 17.35
N SER A 11 1.08 25.02 18.12
CA SER A 11 0.25 23.83 17.86
C SER A 11 0.86 22.74 16.97
N ASP A 12 1.61 21.83 17.60
CA ASP A 12 1.71 20.45 17.14
C ASP A 12 0.30 19.84 17.15
N THR A 13 -0.28 19.64 15.97
CA THR A 13 -1.50 18.86 15.81
C THR A 13 -1.21 17.42 16.17
N HIS A 14 -1.39 17.09 17.45
CA HIS A 14 -1.67 15.74 17.92
C HIS A 14 -2.93 15.24 17.20
N PHE A 15 -2.75 14.48 16.12
CA PHE A 15 -3.81 13.62 15.62
C PHE A 15 -4.14 12.62 16.72
N SER A 16 -5.34 12.77 17.29
CA SER A 16 -5.92 11.90 18.31
C SER A 16 -5.84 10.43 17.88
N ASN A 17 -5.11 9.66 18.67
CA ASN A 17 -4.54 8.37 18.29
C ASN A 17 -5.46 7.17 18.64
N ASN A 18 -6.78 7.25 18.38
CA ASN A 18 -7.72 6.27 18.96
C ASN A 18 -8.76 5.57 18.07
N GLU A 19 -8.80 5.77 16.74
CA GLU A 19 -9.83 5.09 15.90
C GLU A 19 -9.32 4.19 14.78
N ASN A 20 -8.02 4.22 14.44
CA ASN A 20 -7.45 3.37 13.38
C ASN A 20 -6.54 2.26 13.93
N LYS A 21 -7.05 1.44 14.85
CA LYS A 21 -6.28 0.26 15.30
C LYS A 21 -6.13 -0.71 14.11
N THR A 22 -4.88 -1.02 13.75
CA THR A 22 -4.56 -1.98 12.69
C THR A 22 -4.89 -3.41 13.15
N ILE A 23 -5.63 -4.15 12.33
CA ILE A 23 -5.95 -5.57 12.54
C ILE A 23 -4.84 -6.45 11.97
N LEU A 24 -4.36 -6.10 10.79
CA LEU A 24 -3.35 -6.86 10.05
C LEU A 24 -2.39 -5.88 9.38
N GLU A 25 -1.10 -6.15 9.48
CA GLU A 25 -0.05 -5.37 8.83
C GLU A 25 1.08 -6.28 8.37
N ARG A 26 1.63 -6.00 7.18
CA ARG A 26 2.87 -6.60 6.71
C ARG A 26 3.66 -5.62 5.85
N ALA A 27 4.96 -5.55 6.07
CA ALA A 27 5.88 -4.76 5.26
C ALA A 27 6.86 -5.66 4.48
N PHE A 28 7.19 -5.22 3.26
CA PHE A 28 8.12 -5.82 2.32
C PHE A 28 9.24 -4.81 2.06
N PHE A 29 10.38 -4.98 2.73
CA PHE A 29 11.50 -4.05 2.65
C PHE A 29 12.44 -4.39 1.51
N GLY A 30 12.77 -3.40 0.69
CA GLY A 30 13.92 -3.41 -0.21
C GLY A 30 15.03 -2.49 0.31
N LYS A 31 16.07 -2.30 -0.51
CA LYS A 31 17.22 -1.45 -0.13
C LYS A 31 16.84 0.01 0.11
N ASN A 32 16.08 0.60 -0.82
CA ASN A 32 15.69 2.01 -0.83
C ASN A 32 14.17 2.23 -0.90
N ASN A 33 13.39 1.16 -1.00
CA ASN A 33 11.94 1.20 -1.13
C ASN A 33 11.28 0.19 -0.18
N CYS A 34 10.00 0.37 0.08
CA CYS A 34 9.20 -0.54 0.89
C CYS A 34 7.76 -0.53 0.38
N LEU A 35 7.09 -1.68 0.51
CA LEU A 35 5.64 -1.76 0.39
C LEU A 35 5.07 -2.28 1.70
N LYS A 36 4.06 -1.61 2.25
CA LYS A 36 3.34 -2.08 3.43
C LYS A 36 1.86 -2.23 3.10
N ILE A 37 1.27 -3.35 3.46
CA ILE A 37 -0.17 -3.58 3.40
C ILE A 37 -0.73 -3.57 4.82
N SER A 38 -1.87 -2.90 5.01
CA SER A 38 -2.54 -2.83 6.30
C SER A 38 -4.05 -2.87 6.16
N LEU A 39 -4.71 -3.49 7.14
CA LEU A 39 -6.17 -3.49 7.30
C LEU A 39 -6.50 -2.86 8.66
N ASN A 40 -7.30 -1.79 8.67
CA ASN A 40 -7.75 -1.17 9.92
C ASN A 40 -9.06 -1.79 10.44
N LYS A 41 -9.49 -1.39 11.64
CA LYS A 41 -10.79 -1.78 12.22
C LYS A 41 -12.01 -1.44 11.39
N ASN A 42 -11.94 -0.36 10.60
CA ASN A 42 -13.00 0.04 9.68
C ASN A 42 -13.00 -0.79 8.39
N LYS A 43 -12.20 -1.86 8.33
CA LYS A 43 -12.05 -2.73 7.18
C LYS A 43 -11.50 -2.02 5.93
N ASP A 44 -10.86 -0.87 6.10
CA ASP A 44 -10.14 -0.21 5.03
C ASP A 44 -8.76 -0.85 4.84
N CYS A 45 -8.46 -1.19 3.60
CA CYS A 45 -7.16 -1.72 3.20
C CYS A 45 -6.31 -0.60 2.60
N TYR A 46 -5.11 -0.41 3.13
CA TYR A 46 -4.14 0.57 2.64
C TYR A 46 -2.85 -0.10 2.20
N PHE A 47 -2.37 0.30 1.03
CA PHE A 47 -1.02 0.06 0.56
C PHE A 47 -0.20 1.33 0.79
N GLN A 48 0.90 1.21 1.53
CA GLN A 48 1.81 2.31 1.84
C GLN A 48 3.13 2.06 1.13
N PHE A 49 3.49 2.96 0.22
CA PHE A 49 4.72 2.91 -0.55
C PHE A 49 5.77 3.77 0.16
N GLY A 50 6.80 3.13 0.69
CA GLY A 50 7.90 3.77 1.38
C GLY A 50 9.08 4.02 0.45
N MET A 51 9.67 5.21 0.52
CA MET A 51 10.96 5.53 -0.07
C MET A 51 11.91 5.98 1.05
N LYS A 52 13.12 5.42 1.09
CA LYS A 52 14.12 5.83 2.07
C LYS A 52 14.73 7.17 1.64
N LYS A 53 14.68 8.17 2.51
CA LYS A 53 15.37 9.46 2.34
C LYS A 53 16.24 9.71 3.57
N GLU A 54 17.55 9.73 3.36
CA GLU A 54 18.54 9.91 4.42
C GLU A 54 18.32 8.91 5.57
N SER A 55 17.90 9.39 6.74
CA SER A 55 17.62 8.62 7.96
C SER A 55 16.14 8.27 8.16
N SER A 56 15.24 8.67 7.25
CA SER A 56 13.80 8.52 7.42
C SER A 56 13.11 7.83 6.23
N TRP A 57 11.89 7.34 6.46
CA TRP A 57 11.03 6.80 5.42
C TRP A 57 9.92 7.80 5.09
N GLN A 58 9.79 8.12 3.80
CA GLN A 58 8.63 8.86 3.30
C GLN A 58 7.59 7.88 2.77
N TRP A 59 6.37 7.99 3.26
CA TRP A 59 5.28 7.07 2.95
C TRP A 59 4.22 7.74 2.09
N LYS A 60 3.80 7.06 1.03
CA LYS A 60 2.61 7.40 0.24
C LYS A 60 1.55 6.33 0.45
N ASN A 61 0.40 6.73 0.99
CA ASN A 61 -0.70 5.82 1.30
C ASN A 61 -1.72 5.81 0.16
N VAL A 62 -2.19 4.62 -0.19
CA VAL A 62 -3.23 4.43 -1.20
C VAL A 62 -4.25 3.42 -0.68
N LYS A 63 -5.53 3.81 -0.67
CA LYS A 63 -6.64 2.95 -0.24
C LYS A 63 -7.05 2.04 -1.39
N PHE A 64 -7.21 0.75 -1.14
CA PHE A 64 -7.70 -0.20 -2.14
C PHE A 64 -9.15 -0.61 -1.81
N SER A 65 -10.00 -0.57 -2.83
CA SER A 65 -11.35 -1.14 -2.80
C SER A 65 -11.34 -2.66 -2.96
N ASP A 66 -12.46 -3.31 -2.66
CA ASP A 66 -12.57 -4.78 -2.73
C ASP A 66 -12.43 -5.31 -4.16
N ILE A 67 -12.93 -4.54 -5.13
CA ILE A 67 -12.79 -4.84 -6.55
C ILE A 67 -11.32 -4.79 -6.96
N GLU A 68 -10.58 -3.77 -6.52
CA GLU A 68 -9.15 -3.62 -6.84
C GLU A 68 -8.31 -4.70 -6.17
N LEU A 69 -8.63 -5.05 -4.91
CA LEU A 69 -8.01 -6.17 -4.21
C LEU A 69 -8.25 -7.50 -4.94
N GLY A 70 -9.49 -7.74 -5.40
CA GLY A 70 -9.82 -8.95 -6.17
C GLY A 70 -9.10 -9.01 -7.53
N GLN A 71 -8.98 -7.87 -8.22
CA GLN A 71 -8.22 -7.77 -9.46
C GLN A 71 -6.73 -8.02 -9.24
N LEU A 72 -6.15 -7.42 -8.19
CA LEU A 72 -4.75 -7.64 -7.81
C LEU A 72 -4.50 -9.10 -7.40
N TYR A 73 -5.38 -9.69 -6.60
CA TYR A 73 -5.29 -11.10 -6.20
C TYR A 73 -5.26 -12.02 -7.41
N LYS A 74 -6.21 -11.85 -8.35
CA LYS A 74 -6.26 -12.63 -9.60
C LYS A 74 -5.00 -12.43 -10.44
N PHE A 75 -4.47 -11.21 -10.48
CA PHE A 75 -3.22 -10.93 -11.19
C PHE A 75 -2.03 -11.65 -10.55
N ILE A 76 -1.90 -11.66 -9.22
CA ILE A 76 -0.82 -12.39 -8.54
C ILE A 76 -1.01 -13.90 -8.70
N GLN A 77 -2.23 -14.44 -8.59
CA GLN A 77 -2.44 -15.89 -8.73
C GLN A 77 -2.18 -16.41 -10.14
N LYS A 78 -2.44 -15.61 -11.18
CA LYS A 78 -2.16 -16.02 -12.56
C LYS A 78 -0.68 -16.33 -12.81
N SER A 79 0.27 -15.69 -12.12
CA SER A 79 1.68 -16.06 -12.24
C SER A 79 2.01 -17.39 -11.58
N ASN A 80 1.21 -17.83 -10.60
CA ASN A 80 1.49 -19.05 -9.84
C ASN A 80 0.93 -20.32 -10.52
N TYR A 81 -0.03 -20.19 -11.43
CA TYR A 81 -0.79 -21.34 -11.97
C TYR A 81 -0.82 -21.46 -13.50
N GLU A 82 -0.69 -20.36 -14.26
CA GLU A 82 -0.77 -20.42 -15.73
C GLU A 82 0.62 -20.29 -16.35
N ASN A 83 1.11 -21.35 -17.01
CA ASN A 83 2.28 -21.32 -17.88
C ASN A 83 2.10 -20.26 -18.99
N ASN A 84 2.62 -19.05 -18.76
CA ASN A 84 3.15 -18.06 -19.71
C ASN A 84 2.37 -17.70 -21.01
N ASN A 85 1.06 -17.97 -21.12
CA ASN A 85 0.27 -17.62 -22.32
C ASN A 85 -0.80 -16.52 -22.10
N SER A 86 -0.80 -15.86 -20.94
CA SER A 86 -1.74 -14.75 -20.67
C SER A 86 -1.16 -13.42 -21.16
N ASN A 87 -1.71 -12.86 -22.25
CA ASN A 87 -1.28 -11.58 -22.85
C ASN A 87 -1.39 -10.34 -21.93
N ASN A 88 -1.95 -10.47 -20.72
CA ASN A 88 -2.08 -9.37 -19.76
C ASN A 88 -0.95 -9.40 -18.72
N ASN A 89 0.15 -8.71 -19.04
CA ASN A 89 1.30 -8.50 -18.16
C ASN A 89 1.17 -7.28 -17.24
N SER A 90 0.05 -6.56 -17.26
CA SER A 90 -0.17 -5.40 -16.40
C SER A 90 -1.63 -5.20 -16.01
N ILE A 91 -1.84 -4.55 -14.87
CA ILE A 91 -3.11 -3.93 -14.46
C ILE A 91 -2.83 -2.54 -13.89
N SER A 92 -3.82 -1.66 -13.90
CA SER A 92 -3.67 -0.34 -13.28
C SER A 92 -4.96 0.15 -12.64
N PHE A 93 -4.79 0.96 -11.59
CA PHE A 93 -5.87 1.57 -10.82
C PHE A 93 -5.70 3.07 -10.81
N TYR A 94 -6.78 3.81 -11.04
CA TYR A 94 -6.77 5.28 -11.10
C TYR A 94 -7.68 5.85 -10.03
N HIS A 95 -7.12 6.64 -9.13
CA HIS A 95 -7.83 7.34 -8.06
C HIS A 95 -7.77 8.84 -8.30
N LYS A 96 -8.90 9.53 -8.14
CA LYS A 96 -8.98 10.99 -8.18
C LYS A 96 -9.71 11.49 -6.93
N TYR A 97 -9.10 12.42 -6.21
CA TYR A 97 -9.69 13.06 -5.03
C TYR A 97 -9.21 14.51 -4.91
N ASN A 98 -10.14 15.47 -4.83
CA ASN A 98 -9.86 16.92 -4.73
C ASN A 98 -8.73 17.37 -5.68
N ASP A 99 -8.90 17.12 -6.98
CA ASP A 99 -7.95 17.41 -8.07
C ASP A 99 -6.58 16.74 -8.01
N LYS A 100 -6.33 15.92 -6.99
CA LYS A 100 -5.15 15.05 -6.93
C LYS A 100 -5.49 13.71 -7.55
N SER A 101 -4.70 13.30 -8.54
CA SER A 101 -4.76 11.97 -9.13
C SER A 101 -3.63 11.09 -8.61
N THR A 102 -3.93 9.83 -8.31
CA THR A 102 -2.94 8.79 -8.07
C THR A 102 -3.22 7.62 -8.99
N GLN A 103 -2.23 7.23 -9.78
CA GLN A 103 -2.27 6.00 -10.55
C GLN A 103 -1.36 4.96 -9.89
N ILE A 104 -1.85 3.72 -9.86
CA ILE A 104 -1.12 2.55 -9.40
C ILE A 104 -0.95 1.63 -10.59
N TRP A 105 0.28 1.27 -10.90
CA TRP A 105 0.60 0.29 -11.94
C TRP A 105 1.11 -0.98 -11.28
N VAL A 106 0.64 -2.12 -11.77
CA VAL A 106 1.13 -3.44 -11.37
C VAL A 106 1.54 -4.17 -12.64
N ASN A 107 2.81 -4.45 -12.78
CA ASN A 107 3.40 -5.06 -13.96
C ASN A 107 4.12 -6.34 -13.59
N ARG A 108 4.13 -7.32 -14.50
CA ARG A 108 5.08 -8.44 -14.45
C ARG A 108 6.35 -8.07 -15.18
N TYR A 109 7.48 -8.43 -14.59
CA TYR A 109 8.79 -8.28 -15.20
C TYR A 109 9.65 -9.48 -14.78
N ASN A 110 9.91 -10.38 -15.74
CA ASN A 110 10.42 -11.73 -15.47
C ASN A 110 9.52 -12.41 -14.41
N ASP A 111 10.11 -13.04 -13.40
CA ASP A 111 9.39 -13.71 -12.31
C ASP A 111 8.93 -12.76 -11.19
N ASN A 112 9.12 -11.45 -11.36
CA ASN A 112 8.77 -10.44 -10.36
C ASN A 112 7.48 -9.69 -10.70
N ILE A 113 6.74 -9.31 -9.67
CA ILE A 113 5.66 -8.32 -9.77
C ILE A 113 6.17 -6.97 -9.28
N ILE A 114 6.07 -5.95 -10.12
CA ILE A 114 6.42 -4.57 -9.79
C ILE A 114 5.13 -3.79 -9.54
N ILE A 115 4.97 -3.29 -8.31
CA ILE A 115 3.88 -2.39 -7.93
C ILE A 115 4.45 -0.98 -7.84
N LYS A 116 3.88 -0.03 -8.56
CA LYS A 116 4.36 1.35 -8.69
C LYS A 116 3.23 2.35 -8.46
N THR A 117 3.53 3.45 -7.76
CA THR A 117 2.69 4.64 -7.71
C THR A 117 3.56 5.89 -7.90
N ASN A 118 3.21 6.75 -8.85
CA ASN A 118 4.01 7.92 -9.22
C ASN A 118 5.51 7.58 -9.43
N ASP A 119 6.36 8.04 -8.50
CA ASP A 119 7.81 7.94 -8.47
C ASP A 119 8.34 6.81 -7.55
N ILE A 120 7.46 6.09 -6.86
CA ILE A 120 7.82 5.00 -5.94
C ILE A 120 7.40 3.66 -6.53
N SER A 121 8.31 2.70 -6.56
CA SER A 121 8.02 1.31 -6.94
C SER A 121 8.62 0.32 -5.96
N LYS A 122 8.00 -0.86 -5.86
CA LYS A 122 8.54 -2.05 -5.19
C LYS A 122 8.40 -3.24 -6.13
N SER A 123 9.51 -3.90 -6.39
CA SER A 123 9.54 -5.23 -7.00
C SER A 123 9.34 -6.26 -5.91
N LEU A 124 8.46 -7.24 -6.12
CA LEU A 124 8.18 -8.33 -5.20
C LEU A 124 8.79 -9.62 -5.75
N SER A 125 9.62 -10.28 -4.95
CA SER A 125 10.10 -11.64 -5.26
C SER A 125 8.95 -12.64 -5.20
N GLU A 126 9.13 -13.83 -5.76
CA GLU A 126 8.13 -14.91 -5.72
C GLU A 126 7.59 -15.17 -4.30
N GLY A 127 8.48 -15.26 -3.30
CA GLY A 127 8.07 -15.43 -1.90
C GLY A 127 7.27 -14.25 -1.35
N GLU A 128 7.64 -13.01 -1.70
CA GLU A 128 6.88 -11.82 -1.31
C GLU A 128 5.50 -11.78 -2.00
N GLN A 129 5.42 -12.21 -3.27
CA GLN A 129 4.18 -12.32 -4.02
C GLN A 129 3.23 -13.33 -3.37
N MET A 130 3.73 -14.51 -2.98
CA MET A 130 2.95 -15.53 -2.27
C MET A 130 2.42 -15.02 -0.92
N VAL A 131 3.26 -14.33 -0.15
CA VAL A 131 2.80 -13.73 1.12
C VAL A 131 1.74 -12.66 0.85
N LEU A 132 1.94 -11.81 -0.16
CA LEU A 132 0.97 -10.77 -0.51
C LEU A 132 -0.37 -11.36 -0.96
N SER A 133 -0.37 -12.44 -1.77
CA SER A 133 -1.62 -13.08 -2.23
C SER A 133 -2.44 -13.62 -1.06
N ILE A 134 -1.80 -14.33 -0.12
CA ILE A 134 -2.45 -14.87 1.08
C ILE A 134 -3.03 -13.74 1.94
N LEU A 135 -2.30 -12.62 2.10
CA LEU A 135 -2.79 -11.47 2.86
C LEU A 135 -3.98 -10.81 2.18
N ILE A 136 -3.95 -10.62 0.87
CA ILE A 136 -5.07 -10.04 0.12
C ILE A 136 -6.30 -10.94 0.23
N GLU A 137 -6.14 -12.26 0.05
CA GLU A 137 -7.23 -13.22 0.22
C GLU A 137 -7.86 -13.14 1.61
N ARG A 138 -7.03 -13.14 2.65
CA ARG A 138 -7.49 -13.01 4.03
C ARG A 138 -8.22 -11.68 4.28
N ILE A 139 -7.72 -10.58 3.71
CA ILE A 139 -8.39 -9.28 3.80
C ILE A 139 -9.76 -9.33 3.11
N ILE A 140 -9.84 -9.82 1.86
CA ILE A 140 -11.11 -9.93 1.13
C ILE A 140 -12.13 -10.74 1.94
N LEU A 141 -11.72 -11.89 2.49
CA LEU A 141 -12.59 -12.71 3.33
C LEU A 141 -13.07 -11.94 4.58
N GLN A 142 -12.18 -11.26 5.31
CA GLN A 142 -12.57 -10.48 6.49
C GLN A 142 -13.51 -9.31 6.16
N LYS A 143 -13.40 -8.75 4.96
CA LYS A 143 -14.30 -7.68 4.50
C LYS A 143 -15.70 -8.19 4.18
N SER A 144 -15.80 -9.38 3.59
CA SER A 144 -17.07 -10.00 3.21
C SER A 144 -17.94 -10.44 4.39
N PHE A 145 -17.36 -10.82 5.53
CA PHE A 145 -18.13 -11.20 6.72
C PHE A 145 -18.47 -9.97 7.58
N VAL A 146 -19.71 -9.48 7.48
CA VAL A 146 -20.28 -8.53 8.44
C VAL A 146 -20.76 -9.34 9.64
N TRP A 147 -20.12 -9.13 10.80
CA TRP A 147 -20.60 -9.60 12.10
C TRP A 147 -21.20 -8.42 12.84
#